data_AF-C7J8Z2-F1
#
_entry.id   AF-C7J8Z2-F1
#
_cell.length_a   1.000
_cell.length_b   1.000
_cell.length_c   1.000
_cell.angle_alpha   90.00
_cell.angle_beta   90.00
_cell.angle_gamma   90.00
#
_symmetry.space_group_name_H-M   'P 1'
#
loop_
_entity.id
_entity.type
_entity.pdbx_description
1 polymer ?
#
loop_
_entity_poly.entity_id
_entity_poly.type
_entity_poly.pdbx_seq_one_letter_code
_entity_poly.pdbx_strand_id
1 'polypeptide(L)'
;VDNTLCQNNPSLSIIVESFVCLIFFQAIRKYASFSEMLQAEMISEVLPGISSIEQGVGVYRKFYTEEKESFYGVLAISVSKPTAQPYIIMTELLAGLGSDGLGRLLGMVKTAGTVQDGLPPPRSVLISSCMKLHQPNE
;
A
#
# COMPACT_ATOMS: atom_id res chain seq x y z
N VAL A 1 -2.22 -4.28 27.92
CA VAL A 1 -1.50 -4.64 26.68
C VAL A 1 -0.28 -3.75 26.62
N ASP A 2 0.87 -4.33 26.91
CA ASP A 2 2.11 -3.66 27.27
C ASP A 2 2.73 -2.87 26.10
N ASN A 3 3.16 -1.65 26.41
CA ASN A 3 3.74 -0.66 25.50
C ASN A 3 5.14 -1.06 24.96
N THR A 4 5.64 -2.24 25.31
CA THR A 4 7.03 -2.69 25.08
C THR A 4 7.21 -3.58 23.86
N LEU A 5 6.13 -4.04 23.20
CA LEU A 5 6.23 -4.92 22.02
C LEU A 5 6.37 -4.18 20.69
N CYS A 6 6.10 -2.87 20.64
CA CYS A 6 6.13 -2.10 19.38
C CYS A 6 7.39 -1.26 19.18
N GLN A 7 8.31 -1.23 20.15
CA GLN A 7 9.46 -0.31 20.11
C GLN A 7 10.72 -0.84 19.41
N ASN A 8 10.81 -2.14 19.08
CA ASN A 8 12.11 -2.74 18.70
C ASN A 8 12.12 -3.54 17.39
N ASN A 9 11.34 -3.18 16.38
CA ASN A 9 11.54 -3.74 15.04
C ASN A 9 11.33 -2.68 13.93
N PRO A 10 12.41 -2.04 13.43
CA PRO A 10 12.33 -1.04 12.34
C PRO A 10 11.95 -1.63 10.97
N SER A 11 11.67 -2.95 10.90
CA SER A 11 11.41 -3.67 9.65
C SER A 11 9.91 -3.91 9.38
N LEU A 12 9.00 -3.39 10.21
CA LEU A 12 7.58 -3.60 10.01
C LEU A 12 7.09 -2.82 8.78
N SER A 13 6.84 -3.55 7.68
CA SER A 13 6.28 -3.02 6.45
C SER A 13 4.77 -3.23 6.46
N ILE A 14 4.00 -2.16 6.32
CA ILE A 14 2.53 -2.23 6.19
C ILE A 14 2.19 -2.24 4.70
N ILE A 15 1.48 -3.26 4.25
CA ILE A 15 0.96 -3.36 2.87
C ILE A 15 -0.48 -2.85 2.89
N VAL A 16 -0.77 -1.79 2.14
CA VAL A 16 -2.12 -1.26 1.95
C VAL A 16 -2.69 -1.85 0.66
N GLU A 17 -3.87 -2.48 0.72
CA GLU A 17 -4.42 -3.25 -0.39
C GLU A 17 -4.63 -2.44 -1.69
N SER A 18 -4.33 -3.12 -2.80
CA SER A 18 -4.47 -2.73 -4.23
C SER A 18 -3.32 -1.97 -4.89
N PHE A 19 -2.42 -1.32 -4.15
CA PHE A 19 -1.18 -0.77 -4.72
C PHE A 19 -0.04 -1.04 -3.74
N VAL A 20 0.98 -1.79 -4.15
CA VAL A 20 2.13 -2.12 -3.31
C VAL A 20 2.87 -0.83 -2.94
N CYS A 21 2.46 -0.22 -1.83
CA CYS A 21 3.14 0.89 -1.21
C CYS A 21 3.85 0.34 0.02
N LEU A 22 5.18 0.28 -0.04
CA LEU A 22 5.98 -0.02 1.13
C LEU A 22 6.00 1.20 2.03
N ILE A 23 5.73 0.98 3.30
CA ILE A 23 5.69 2.03 4.31
C ILE A 23 6.55 1.56 5.48
N PHE A 24 7.45 2.42 5.95
CA PHE A 24 8.27 2.15 7.13
C PHE A 24 7.59 2.67 8.39
N PHE A 25 7.41 1.78 9.35
CA PHE A 25 6.97 2.13 10.69
C PHE A 25 8.03 2.99 11.40
N GLN A 26 7.63 4.13 11.96
CA GLN A 26 8.51 4.97 12.76
C GLN A 26 8.19 4.90 14.25
N ALA A 27 6.93 5.10 14.62
CA ALA A 27 6.53 5.17 16.01
C ALA A 27 5.04 4.92 16.21
N ILE A 28 4.67 4.53 17.42
CA ILE A 28 3.30 4.49 17.91
C ILE A 28 3.17 5.48 19.08
N ARG A 29 2.11 6.28 19.06
CA ARG A 29 1.73 7.17 20.17
C ARG A 29 0.25 6.96 20.51
N LYS A 30 -0.07 6.98 21.79
CA LYS A 30 -1.43 6.75 22.30
C LYS A 30 -2.01 8.05 22.85
N TYR A 31 -3.26 8.32 22.51
CA TYR A 31 -4.03 9.50 22.92
C TYR A 31 -5.37 9.10 23.51
N ALA A 32 -5.96 9.98 24.32
CA ALA A 32 -7.27 9.75 24.92
C ALA A 32 -8.42 10.03 23.94
N SER A 33 -8.22 10.90 22.94
CA SER A 33 -9.25 11.26 21.95
C SER A 33 -8.65 11.61 20.59
N PHE A 34 -9.49 11.63 19.54
CA PHE A 34 -9.08 12.08 18.21
C PHE A 34 -8.72 13.57 18.18
N SER A 35 -9.40 14.39 18.98
CA SER A 35 -9.10 15.83 19.07
C SER A 35 -7.69 16.07 19.60
N GLU A 36 -7.32 15.36 20.68
CA GLU A 36 -5.98 15.44 21.27
C GLU A 36 -4.90 14.97 20.28
N MET A 37 -5.15 13.84 19.61
CA MET A 37 -4.24 13.34 18.57
C MET A 37 -4.02 14.37 17.44
N LEU A 38 -5.10 14.96 16.92
CA LEU A 38 -5.01 15.93 15.81
C LEU A 38 -4.33 17.24 16.19
N GLN A 39 -4.38 17.61 17.48
CA GLN A 39 -3.64 18.77 18.01
C GLN A 39 -2.15 18.46 18.18
N ALA A 40 -1.81 17.26 18.68
CA ALA A 40 -0.43 16.86 18.94
C ALA A 40 0.35 16.50 17.67
N GLU A 41 -0.29 15.82 16.71
CA GLU A 41 0.32 15.32 15.48
C GLU A 41 0.27 16.29 14.29
N MET A 42 -0.31 17.47 14.49
CA MET A 42 -0.70 18.42 13.43
C MET A 42 -1.66 17.80 12.41
N ILE A 43 -2.88 18.34 12.34
CA ILE A 43 -3.92 17.84 11.43
C ILE A 43 -3.49 17.69 9.97
N SER A 44 -2.58 18.53 9.47
CA SER A 44 -2.09 18.47 8.09
C SER A 44 -1.24 17.24 7.78
N GLU A 45 -0.55 16.67 8.78
CA GLU A 45 0.24 15.45 8.62
C GLU A 45 -0.63 14.19 8.70
N VAL A 46 -1.73 14.27 9.46
CA VAL A 46 -2.66 13.15 9.66
C VAL A 46 -3.74 13.09 8.56
N LEU A 47 -4.34 14.23 8.22
CA LEU A 47 -5.43 14.38 7.26
C LEU A 47 -5.13 15.52 6.29
N PRO A 48 -4.44 15.24 5.17
CA PRO A 48 -4.11 16.28 4.20
C PRO A 48 -5.38 16.90 3.61
N GLY A 49 -5.39 18.23 3.51
CA GLY A 49 -6.52 19.01 2.98
C GLY A 49 -7.56 19.45 4.01
N ILE A 50 -7.40 19.10 5.29
CA ILE A 50 -8.26 19.56 6.38
C ILE A 50 -7.46 20.44 7.34
N SER A 51 -8.03 21.59 7.72
CA SER A 51 -7.39 22.54 8.64
C SER A 51 -8.12 22.69 9.98
N SER A 52 -9.37 22.23 10.10
CA SER A 52 -10.18 22.31 11.33
C SER A 52 -10.21 20.96 12.05
N ILE A 53 -9.94 20.97 13.35
CA ILE A 53 -9.96 19.78 14.21
C ILE A 53 -11.36 19.16 14.23
N GLU A 54 -12.41 19.97 14.29
CA GLU A 54 -13.80 19.53 14.30
C GLU A 54 -14.14 18.77 13.01
N GLN A 55 -13.69 19.26 11.85
CA GLN A 55 -13.84 18.54 10.59
C GLN A 55 -13.05 17.24 10.58
N GLY A 56 -11.81 17.25 11.10
CA GLY A 56 -10.98 16.05 11.20
C GLY A 56 -11.61 14.96 12.06
N VAL A 57 -12.14 15.31 13.23
CA VAL A 57 -12.90 14.39 14.09
C VAL A 57 -14.15 13.87 13.36
N GLY A 58 -14.84 14.73 12.62
CA GLY A 58 -15.98 14.34 11.79
C GLY A 58 -15.65 13.29 10.72
N VAL A 59 -14.43 13.28 10.18
CA VAL A 59 -13.97 12.21 9.27
C VAL A 59 -13.88 10.88 10.02
N TYR A 60 -13.24 10.86 11.19
CA TYR A 60 -13.11 9.64 12.00
C TYR A 60 -14.46 9.11 12.50
N ARG A 61 -15.42 10.00 12.80
CA ARG A 61 -16.75 9.59 13.28
C ARG A 61 -17.56 8.81 12.23
N LYS A 62 -17.19 8.88 10.95
CA LYS A 62 -17.78 8.02 9.89
C LYS A 62 -17.36 6.55 10.02
N PHE A 63 -16.25 6.27 10.70
CA PHE A 63 -15.66 4.93 10.83
C PHE A 63 -15.73 4.39 12.27
N TYR A 64 -15.60 5.27 13.26
CA TYR A 64 -15.51 4.90 14.68
C TYR A 64 -16.50 5.70 15.53
N THR A 65 -17.31 5.00 16.33
CA THR A 65 -18.24 5.64 17.27
C THR A 65 -17.50 6.17 18.50
N GLU A 66 -18.14 7.08 19.23
CA GLU A 66 -17.55 7.72 20.41
C GLU A 66 -17.29 6.73 21.55
N GLU A 67 -18.13 5.71 21.67
CA GLU A 67 -17.96 4.67 22.68
C GLU A 67 -16.70 3.85 22.42
N LYS A 68 -16.37 3.57 21.14
CA LYS A 68 -15.13 2.86 20.78
C LYS A 68 -13.90 3.70 21.05
N GLU A 69 -13.96 4.99 20.72
CA GLU A 69 -12.91 5.95 21.03
C GLU A 69 -12.65 6.02 22.54
N SER A 70 -13.70 6.15 23.35
CA SER A 70 -13.60 6.22 24.81
C SER A 70 -13.08 4.92 25.43
N PHE A 71 -13.49 3.77 24.92
CA PHE A 71 -13.11 2.47 25.47
C PHE A 71 -11.67 2.05 25.12
N TYR A 72 -11.25 2.23 23.87
CA TYR A 72 -9.92 1.78 23.40
C TYR A 72 -8.87 2.91 23.40
N GLY A 73 -9.31 4.16 23.35
CA GLY A 73 -8.47 5.32 23.06
C GLY A 73 -8.13 5.42 21.57
N VAL A 74 -7.17 6.28 21.26
CA VAL A 74 -6.70 6.53 19.89
C VAL A 74 -5.22 6.20 19.77
N LEU A 75 -4.84 5.54 18.68
CA LEU A 75 -3.45 5.18 18.38
C LEU A 75 -2.99 5.89 17.11
N ALA A 76 -2.05 6.81 17.25
CA ALA A 76 -1.35 7.40 16.11
C ALA A 76 -0.17 6.50 15.73
N ILE A 77 -0.14 6.10 14.46
CA ILE A 77 0.94 5.31 13.89
C ILE A 77 1.71 6.22 12.93
N SER A 78 2.91 6.63 13.33
CA SER A 78 3.80 7.39 12.46
C SER A 78 4.47 6.46 11.48
N VAL A 79 4.42 6.87 10.23
CA VAL A 79 4.99 6.12 9.12
C VAL A 79 5.74 7.03 8.17
N SER A 80 6.71 6.46 7.46
CA SER A 80 7.45 7.17 6.42
C SER A 80 7.49 6.39 5.12
N LYS A 81 7.55 7.13 4.00
CA LYS A 81 7.72 6.54 2.68
C LYS A 81 9.21 6.32 2.41
N PRO A 82 9.64 5.09 2.03
CA PRO A 82 10.93 4.85 1.41
C PRO A 82 11.21 5.82 0.24
N THR A 83 12.47 6.21 0.09
CA THR A 83 12.94 7.05 -1.02
C THR A 83 12.64 6.42 -2.37
N ALA A 84 12.86 5.11 -2.50
CA ALA A 84 12.52 4.33 -3.68
C ALA A 84 11.44 3.29 -3.34
N GLN A 85 10.29 3.39 -4.01
CA GLN A 85 9.27 2.35 -3.97
C GLN A 85 9.58 1.31 -5.04
N PRO A 86 9.36 0.01 -4.79
CA PRO A 86 9.62 -1.03 -5.78
C PRO A 86 8.90 -0.78 -7.11
N TYR A 87 7.68 -0.22 -7.06
CA TYR A 87 6.94 0.09 -8.28
C TYR A 87 7.68 1.09 -9.18
N ILE A 88 8.45 2.05 -8.62
CA ILE A 88 9.18 3.05 -9.41
C ILE A 88 10.26 2.34 -10.23
N ILE A 89 11.06 1.49 -9.59
CA ILE A 89 12.13 0.72 -10.23
C ILE A 89 11.53 -0.21 -11.29
N MET A 90 10.41 -0.89 -10.96
CA MET A 90 9.72 -1.76 -11.91
C MET A 90 9.17 -0.98 -13.11
N THR A 91 8.59 0.20 -12.90
CA THR A 91 8.09 1.05 -13.99
C THR A 91 9.23 1.53 -14.88
N GLU A 92 10.36 1.96 -14.31
CA GLU A 92 11.54 2.36 -15.08
C GLU A 92 12.12 1.20 -15.90
N LEU A 93 12.21 0.01 -15.30
CA LEU A 93 12.69 -1.19 -15.97
C LEU A 93 11.77 -1.60 -17.13
N LEU A 94 10.45 -1.61 -16.91
CA LEU A 94 9.47 -1.92 -17.95
C LEU A 94 9.45 -0.87 -19.06
N ALA A 95 9.60 0.41 -18.71
CA ALA A 95 9.72 1.50 -19.67
C ALA A 95 10.99 1.35 -20.52
N GLY A 96 12.12 1.00 -19.90
CA GLY A 96 13.40 0.75 -20.57
C GLY A 96 13.37 -0.47 -21.50
N LEU A 97 12.60 -1.50 -21.16
CA LEU A 97 12.38 -2.66 -22.06
C LEU A 97 11.53 -2.28 -23.28
N GLY A 98 10.56 -1.38 -23.12
CA GLY A 98 9.57 -1.09 -24.16
C GLY A 98 8.71 -2.31 -24.52
N SER A 99 7.79 -2.16 -25.46
CA SER A 99 6.89 -3.26 -25.88
C SER A 99 7.62 -4.42 -26.54
N ASP A 100 8.66 -4.14 -27.33
CA ASP A 100 9.45 -5.15 -28.03
C ASP A 100 10.38 -5.92 -27.08
N GLY A 101 11.05 -5.23 -26.16
CA GLY A 101 11.90 -5.89 -25.15
C GLY A 101 11.07 -6.68 -24.15
N LEU A 102 9.91 -6.17 -23.74
CA LEU A 102 8.97 -6.88 -22.87
C LEU A 102 8.42 -8.13 -23.57
N GLY A 103 8.05 -8.04 -24.85
CA GLY A 103 7.63 -9.19 -25.64
C GLY A 103 8.70 -10.28 -25.67
N ARG A 104 9.96 -9.92 -25.93
CA ARG A 104 11.08 -10.88 -25.93
C ARG A 104 11.34 -11.47 -24.54
N LEU A 105 11.26 -10.67 -23.48
CA LEU A 105 11.43 -11.13 -22.09
C LEU A 105 10.35 -12.15 -21.70
N LEU A 106 9.12 -11.92 -22.15
CA LEU A 106 7.98 -12.83 -21.92
C LEU A 106 7.97 -14.02 -22.90
N GLY A 107 8.98 -14.17 -23.76
CA GLY A 107 9.02 -15.23 -24.78
C GLY A 107 7.96 -15.06 -25.87
N MET A 108 7.34 -13.88 -25.99
CA MET A 108 6.39 -13.57 -27.04
C MET A 108 7.13 -13.40 -28.36
N VAL A 109 6.83 -14.27 -29.32
CA VAL A 109 7.38 -14.21 -30.67
C VAL A 109 6.37 -13.48 -31.56
N LYS A 110 6.83 -12.48 -32.33
CA LYS A 110 6.01 -11.90 -33.40
C LYS A 110 5.83 -12.95 -34.49
N THR A 111 4.71 -13.67 -34.49
CA THR A 111 4.38 -14.62 -35.54
C THR A 111 3.46 -13.96 -36.56
N ALA A 112 3.64 -14.28 -37.84
CA ALA A 112 2.79 -13.76 -38.92
C ALA A 112 1.36 -14.36 -38.92
N GLY A 113 0.92 -14.96 -37.81
CA GLY A 113 -0.41 -15.53 -37.64
C GLY A 113 -0.66 -16.88 -38.33
N THR A 114 0.36 -17.50 -38.93
CA THR A 114 0.19 -18.73 -39.75
C THR A 114 0.59 -20.02 -39.05
N VAL A 115 1.24 -19.95 -37.88
CA VAL A 115 1.66 -21.12 -37.09
C VAL A 115 0.78 -21.22 -35.86
N GLN A 116 -0.02 -22.30 -35.76
CA GLN A 116 -0.98 -22.53 -34.66
C GLN A 116 -0.32 -22.48 -33.28
N ASP A 117 0.89 -23.04 -33.14
CA ASP A 117 1.67 -23.05 -31.88
C ASP A 117 2.41 -21.72 -31.59
N GLY A 118 2.34 -20.76 -32.50
CA GLY A 118 3.00 -19.45 -32.38
C GLY A 118 2.04 -18.30 -32.08
N LEU A 119 0.74 -18.57 -31.92
CA LEU A 119 -0.25 -17.56 -31.57
C LEU A 119 -0.03 -17.09 -30.12
N PRO A 120 -0.14 -15.78 -29.85
CA PRO A 120 -0.05 -15.30 -28.48
C PRO A 120 -1.14 -15.99 -27.64
N PRO A 121 -0.81 -16.43 -26.41
CA PRO A 121 -1.77 -17.09 -25.55
C PRO A 121 -3.01 -16.19 -25.38
N PRO A 122 -4.23 -16.78 -25.34
CA PRO A 122 -5.44 -16.01 -25.13
C PRO A 122 -5.34 -15.13 -23.88
N ARG A 123 -5.91 -13.93 -23.94
CA ARG A 123 -5.88 -12.99 -22.79
C ARG A 123 -6.37 -13.63 -21.48
N SER A 124 -7.34 -14.53 -21.57
CA SER A 124 -7.83 -15.29 -20.41
C SER A 124 -6.74 -16.13 -19.72
N VAL A 125 -5.83 -16.73 -20.49
CA VAL A 125 -4.72 -17.54 -19.98
C VAL A 125 -3.65 -16.67 -19.33
N LEU A 126 -3.32 -15.53 -19.94
CA LEU A 126 -2.39 -14.54 -19.37
C LEU A 126 -2.91 -13.99 -18.04
N ILE A 127 -4.19 -13.57 -18.00
CA ILE A 127 -4.82 -13.06 -16.78
C ILE A 127 -4.86 -14.16 -15.70
N SER A 128 -5.27 -15.38 -16.05
CA SER A 128 -5.29 -16.49 -15.09
C SER A 128 -3.90 -16.82 -14.52
N SER A 129 -2.85 -16.76 -15.34
CA SER A 129 -1.47 -17.02 -14.90
C SER A 129 -0.96 -15.96 -13.93
N CYS A 130 -1.27 -14.68 -14.17
CA CYS A 130 -0.94 -13.60 -13.23
C CYS A 130 -1.68 -13.75 -11.90
N MET A 131 -2.94 -14.19 -11.91
CA MET A 131 -3.73 -14.36 -10.69
C MET A 131 -3.28 -15.58 -9.86
N LYS A 132 -2.64 -16.59 -10.48
CA LYS A 132 -2.06 -17.74 -9.76
C LYS A 132 -0.81 -17.37 -8.94
N LEU A 133 -0.06 -16.34 -9.34
CA LEU A 133 1.12 -15.87 -8.60
C LEU A 133 0.78 -15.23 -7.24
N HIS A 134 -0.50 -14.98 -6.96
CA HIS A 134 -0.98 -14.43 -5.69
C HIS A 134 -1.22 -15.48 -4.58
N GLN A 135 -0.88 -16.75 -4.78
CA GLN A 135 -0.96 -17.78 -3.74
C GLN A 135 0.45 -18.13 -3.22
N PRO A 136 0.89 -17.56 -2.08
CA PRO A 136 2.26 -17.70 -1.62
C PRO A 136 2.48 -18.97 -0.77
N ASN A 137 1.78 -20.07 -1.01
CA ASN A 137 2.01 -21.36 -0.34
C ASN A 137 1.49 -22.54 -1.18
N GLU A 138 2.43 -23.26 -1.81
CA GLU A 138 2.54 -24.72 -1.67
C GLU A 138 3.96 -25.04 -1.18
#